data_AF-A0A847JGP0-F1
#
_entry.id   AF-A0A847JGP0-F1
#
_cell.length_a   1.000
_cell.length_b   1.000
_cell.length_c   1.000
_cell.angle_alpha   90.00
_cell.angle_beta   90.00
_cell.angle_gamma   90.00
#
_symmetry.space_group_name_H-M   'P 1'
#
loop_
_entity.id
_entity.type
_entity.pdbx_description
1 polymer ?
#
loop_
_entity_poly.entity_id
_entity_poly.type
_entity_poly.pdbx_seq_one_letter_code
_entity_poly.pdbx_strand_id
1 'polypeptide(L)'
;MSTLHTVNKSPFERGGLASALAHALPGDAILLTEDAVVGARAGETQPAKSIAAAMPGCAIAVLGPDLAARGIPAEAIVPGVAVVDYGGFVDLAATHDKVQSWL
;
A
#
# COMPACT_ATOMS: atom_id res chain seq x y z
N MET A 1 12.24 14.22 -5.87
CA MET A 1 11.44 13.55 -6.90
C MET A 1 10.58 12.52 -6.19
N SER A 2 9.28 12.55 -6.38
CA SER A 2 8.34 11.64 -5.70
C SER A 2 8.19 10.32 -6.46
N THR A 3 8.01 9.22 -5.73
CA THR A 3 7.86 7.87 -6.27
C THR A 3 6.55 7.25 -5.79
N LEU A 4 5.80 6.67 -6.72
CA LEU A 4 4.74 5.73 -6.38
C LEU A 4 5.32 4.31 -6.36
N HIS A 5 5.37 3.70 -5.18
CA HIS A 5 5.73 2.30 -5.02
C HIS A 5 4.48 1.42 -5.13
N THR A 6 4.45 0.45 -6.05
CA THR A 6 3.35 -0.52 -6.15
C THR A 6 3.79 -1.86 -5.63
N VAL A 7 2.99 -2.48 -4.75
CA VAL A 7 3.22 -3.83 -4.24
C VAL A 7 2.00 -4.68 -4.57
N ASN A 8 2.21 -5.84 -5.20
CA ASN A 8 1.11 -6.70 -5.64
C ASN A 8 1.08 -8.10 -5.00
N LYS A 9 2.16 -8.52 -4.33
CA LYS A 9 2.21 -9.81 -3.63
C LYS A 9 1.94 -9.68 -2.13
N SER A 10 1.30 -10.72 -1.59
CA SER A 10 1.01 -10.84 -0.16
C SER A 10 2.30 -10.69 0.66
N PRO A 11 2.31 -9.83 1.70
CA PRO A 11 3.47 -9.69 2.58
C PRO A 11 3.69 -10.90 3.48
N PHE A 12 2.76 -11.86 3.48
CA PHE A 12 2.92 -13.15 4.14
C PHE A 12 3.63 -14.19 3.24
N GLU A 13 3.87 -13.87 1.96
CA GLU A 13 4.48 -14.77 0.97
C GLU A 13 5.74 -14.18 0.34
N ARG A 14 5.81 -12.86 0.17
CA ARG A 14 6.90 -12.16 -0.51
C ARG A 14 7.37 -10.94 0.27
N GLY A 15 8.64 -10.59 0.11
CA GLY A 15 9.28 -9.45 0.79
C GLY A 15 9.00 -8.07 0.18
N GLY A 16 8.20 -7.98 -0.90
CA GLY A 16 8.00 -6.75 -1.67
C GLY A 16 7.53 -5.56 -0.81
N LEU A 17 6.59 -5.78 0.11
CA LEU A 17 6.14 -4.73 1.04
C LEU A 17 7.26 -4.23 1.95
N ALA A 18 8.03 -5.15 2.53
CA ALA A 18 9.14 -4.79 3.42
C ALA A 18 10.21 -4.00 2.66
N SER A 19 10.53 -4.39 1.43
CA SER A 19 11.45 -3.67 0.57
C SER A 19 10.91 -2.29 0.19
N ALA A 20 9.63 -2.17 -0.19
CA ALA A 20 9.00 -0.88 -0.50
C ALA A 20 9.07 0.10 0.69
N LEU A 21 8.67 -0.36 1.88
CA LEU A 21 8.70 0.45 3.11
C LEU A 21 10.12 0.91 3.47
N ALA A 22 11.14 0.08 3.23
CA ALA A 22 12.53 0.42 3.54
C ALA A 22 13.14 1.45 2.57
N HIS A 23 12.56 1.64 1.38
CA HIS A 23 13.07 2.56 0.35
C HIS A 23 12.21 3.80 0.17
N ALA A 24 11.01 3.85 0.76
CA ALA A 24 10.13 5.01 0.70
C ALA A 24 10.77 6.21 1.41
N LEU A 25 10.76 7.36 0.74
CA LEU A 25 11.26 8.64 1.23
C LEU A 25 10.11 9.64 1.46
N PRO A 26 10.35 10.76 2.17
CA PRO A 26 9.37 11.83 2.30
C PRO A 26 8.85 12.31 0.94
N GLY A 27 7.53 12.28 0.78
CA GLY A 27 6.84 12.65 -0.47
C GLY A 27 6.55 11.48 -1.41
N ASP A 28 6.99 10.26 -1.07
CA ASP A 28 6.60 9.05 -1.79
C ASP A 28 5.24 8.53 -1.31
N ALA A 29 4.65 7.67 -2.13
CA ALA A 29 3.44 6.91 -1.80
C ALA A 29 3.65 5.42 -2.03
N ILE A 30 3.00 4.58 -1.22
CA ILE A 30 2.94 3.13 -1.40
C ILE A 30 1.49 2.74 -1.69
N LEU A 31 1.25 2.06 -2.81
CA LEU A 31 -0.04 1.48 -3.17
C LEU A 31 0.02 -0.04 -3.11
N LEU A 32 -0.85 -0.61 -2.27
CA LEU A 32 -1.07 -2.06 -2.21
C LEU A 32 -2.18 -2.44 -3.18
N THR A 33 -1.88 -3.41 -4.05
CA THR A 33 -2.76 -3.96 -5.08
C THR A 33 -2.73 -5.48 -5.02
N GLU A 34 -3.62 -6.14 -5.77
CA GLU A 34 -3.73 -7.59 -5.85
C GLU A 34 -3.63 -8.23 -4.44
N ASP A 35 -2.75 -9.21 -4.26
CA ASP A 35 -2.63 -9.98 -3.02
C ASP A 35 -2.01 -9.16 -1.88
N ALA A 36 -1.36 -8.03 -2.17
CA ALA A 36 -0.74 -7.21 -1.13
C ALA A 36 -1.76 -6.58 -0.17
N VAL A 37 -3.01 -6.38 -0.62
CA VAL A 37 -4.06 -5.72 0.18
C VAL A 37 -4.40 -6.49 1.46
N VAL A 38 -4.14 -7.80 1.52
CA VAL A 38 -4.35 -8.60 2.73
C VAL A 38 -3.45 -8.15 3.89
N GLY A 39 -2.30 -7.54 3.58
CA GLY A 39 -1.38 -6.97 4.56
C GLY A 39 -1.91 -5.71 5.24
N ALA A 40 -2.88 -5.03 4.63
CA ALA A 40 -3.43 -3.79 5.15
C ALA A 40 -4.48 -4.01 6.25
N ARG A 41 -4.91 -5.25 6.50
CA ARG A 41 -5.90 -5.55 7.53
C ARG A 41 -5.37 -5.15 8.91
N ALA A 42 -6.12 -4.33 9.63
CA ALA A 42 -5.81 -3.92 10.99
C ALA A 42 -5.70 -5.12 11.94
N GLY A 43 -4.86 -4.97 12.96
CA GLY A 43 -4.61 -5.98 13.98
C GLY A 43 -3.13 -6.12 14.31
N GLU A 44 -2.78 -7.19 15.01
CA GLU A 44 -1.44 -7.40 15.59
C GLU A 44 -0.41 -8.03 14.64
N THR A 45 -0.72 -8.08 13.34
CA THR A 45 0.17 -8.69 12.34
C THR A 45 1.39 -7.82 12.07
N GLN A 46 2.51 -8.45 11.68
CA GLN A 46 3.73 -7.71 11.35
C GLN A 46 3.53 -6.70 10.19
N PRO A 47 2.86 -7.04 9.08
CA PRO A 47 2.58 -6.07 8.01
C PRO A 47 1.77 -4.86 8.47
N ALA A 48 0.73 -5.06 9.29
CA ALA A 48 -0.10 -3.98 9.82
C ALA A 48 0.73 -3.01 10.68
N LYS A 49 1.61 -3.54 11.54
CA LYS A 49 2.54 -2.75 12.36
C LYS A 49 3.53 -1.96 11.51
N SER A 50 4.10 -2.59 10.50
CA SER A 50 5.05 -1.95 9.59
C SER A 50 4.41 -0.85 8.75
N ILE A 51 3.18 -1.05 8.27
CA ILE A 51 2.38 -0.01 7.60
C ILE A 51 2.15 1.16 8.54
N ALA A 52 1.63 0.91 9.75
CA ALA A 52 1.34 1.97 10.72
C ALA A 52 2.58 2.81 11.07
N ALA A 53 3.73 2.17 11.21
CA ALA A 53 5.00 2.83 11.52
C ALA A 53 5.55 3.70 10.38
N ALA A 54 5.20 3.41 9.12
CA ALA A 54 5.71 4.12 7.95
C ALA A 54 4.86 5.35 7.53
N MET A 55 3.60 5.42 7.97
CA MET A 55 2.68 6.53 7.62
C MET A 55 3.19 7.95 7.97
N PRO A 56 4.02 8.18 9.01
CA PRO A 56 4.60 9.50 9.24
C PRO A 56 5.60 9.93 8.14
N GLY A 57 6.16 8.99 7.38
CA GLY A 57 7.20 9.24 6.38
C GLY A 57 6.72 9.20 4.93
N CYS A 58 5.62 8.50 4.63
CA CYS A 58 5.08 8.37 3.27
C CYS A 58 3.56 8.15 3.29
N ALA A 59 2.89 8.46 2.18
CA ALA A 59 1.47 8.14 2.02
C ALA A 59 1.30 6.63 1.77
N ILE A 60 0.27 6.01 2.35
CA ILE A 60 -0.05 4.61 2.11
C ILE A 60 -1.50 4.48 1.65
N ALA A 61 -1.70 3.78 0.54
CA ALA A 61 -2.98 3.52 -0.05
C ALA A 61 -3.18 2.03 -0.38
N VAL A 62 -4.44 1.62 -0.50
CA VAL A 62 -4.86 0.27 -0.90
C VAL A 62 -5.90 0.38 -2.00
N LEU A 63 -5.87 -0.56 -2.96
CA LEU A 63 -6.87 -0.61 -4.01
C LEU A 63 -8.16 -1.25 -3.48
N GLY A 64 -9.22 -0.43 -3.37
CA GLY A 64 -10.54 -0.82 -2.88
C GLY A 64 -11.17 -2.00 -3.64
N PRO A 65 -11.13 -2.04 -4.99
CA PRO A 65 -11.56 -3.22 -5.74
C PRO A 65 -10.91 -4.53 -5.29
N ASP A 66 -9.62 -4.51 -4.95
CA ASP A 66 -8.90 -5.70 -4.48
C ASP A 66 -9.25 -6.11 -3.04
N LEU A 67 -9.53 -5.13 -2.18
CA LEU A 67 -10.08 -5.39 -0.84
C LEU A 67 -11.44 -6.07 -0.96
N ALA A 68 -12.33 -5.53 -1.79
CA ALA A 68 -13.67 -6.05 -2.01
C ALA A 68 -13.63 -7.48 -2.58
N ALA A 69 -12.75 -7.73 -3.56
CA ALA A 69 -12.55 -9.07 -4.14
C ALA A 69 -12.08 -10.11 -3.10
N ARG A 70 -11.43 -9.67 -2.02
CA ARG A 70 -10.93 -10.53 -0.93
C ARG A 70 -11.84 -10.52 0.31
N GLY A 71 -13.00 -9.87 0.24
CA GLY A 71 -13.94 -9.78 1.36
C GLY A 71 -13.41 -9.00 2.56
N ILE A 72 -12.48 -8.06 2.34
CA ILE A 72 -11.93 -7.20 3.39
C ILE A 72 -12.69 -5.87 3.35
N PRO A 73 -13.50 -5.55 4.37
CA PRO A 73 -14.20 -4.28 4.41
C PRO A 73 -13.23 -3.13 4.71
N ALA A 74 -13.51 -1.93 4.19
CA ALA A 74 -12.60 -0.78 4.29
C ALA A 74 -12.33 -0.38 5.75
N GLU A 75 -13.31 -0.52 6.64
CA GLU A 75 -13.17 -0.26 8.07
C GLU A 75 -12.27 -1.25 8.81
N ALA A 76 -11.92 -2.38 8.18
CA ALA A 76 -11.04 -3.39 8.77
C ALA A 76 -9.56 -3.19 8.43
N ILE A 77 -9.18 -2.10 7.75
CA ILE A 77 -7.77 -1.81 7.43
C ILE A 77 -7.12 -0.90 8.48
N VAL A 78 -5.78 -0.85 8.46
CA VAL A 78 -4.98 0.01 9.36
C VAL A 78 -5.48 1.47 9.25
N PRO A 79 -5.85 2.11 10.39
CA PRO A 79 -6.32 3.49 10.38
C PRO A 79 -5.29 4.44 9.76
N GLY A 80 -5.73 5.33 8.86
CA GLY A 80 -4.88 6.27 8.14
C GLY A 80 -4.45 5.80 6.75
N VAL A 81 -4.61 4.51 6.42
CA VAL A 81 -4.43 4.02 5.05
C VAL A 81 -5.58 4.50 4.17
N ALA A 82 -5.27 5.11 3.03
CA ALA A 82 -6.26 5.58 2.08
C ALA A 82 -6.81 4.42 1.23
N VAL A 83 -8.13 4.34 1.05
CA VAL A 83 -8.75 3.43 0.08
C VAL A 83 -8.98 4.18 -1.22
N VAL A 84 -8.40 3.70 -2.31
CA VAL A 84 -8.54 4.29 -3.66
C VAL A 84 -9.17 3.30 -4.63
N ASP A 85 -9.80 3.81 -5.68
CA ASP A 85 -10.23 3.00 -6.82
C ASP A 85 -9.18 3.07 -7.96
N TYR A 86 -9.51 2.55 -9.14
CA TYR A 86 -8.62 2.64 -10.29
C TYR A 86 -8.39 4.07 -10.77
N GLY A 87 -9.35 4.99 -10.59
CA GLY A 87 -9.15 6.40 -10.86
C GLY A 87 -8.09 6.99 -9.93
N GLY A 88 -8.20 6.71 -8.63
CA GLY A 88 -7.19 7.11 -7.65
C GLY A 88 -5.82 6.47 -7.89
N PHE A 89 -5.75 5.23 -8.41
CA PHE A 89 -4.48 4.65 -8.85
C PHE A 89 -3.90 5.43 -10.05
N VAL A 90 -4.71 5.73 -11.07
CA VAL A 90 -4.26 6.57 -12.20
C VAL A 90 -3.75 7.92 -11.72
N ASP A 91 -4.46 8.58 -10.80
CA ASP A 91 -4.04 9.86 -10.23
C ASP A 91 -2.71 9.75 -9.47
N LEU A 92 -2.54 8.72 -8.63
CA LEU A 92 -1.28 8.45 -7.95
C LEU A 92 -0.13 8.26 -8.96
N ALA A 93 -0.35 7.49 -10.02
CA ALA A 93 0.68 7.23 -11.03
C ALA A 93 1.04 8.49 -11.84
N ALA A 94 0.06 9.35 -12.11
CA ALA A 94 0.24 10.59 -12.88
C ALA A 94 0.85 11.73 -12.06
N THR A 95 0.65 11.75 -10.74
CA THR A 95 1.10 12.83 -9.84
C THR A 95 2.49 12.61 -9.25
N HIS A 96 3.03 11.40 -9.33
CA HIS A 96 4.39 11.09 -8.89
C HIS A 96 5.35 11.07 -10.09
N ASP A 97 6.61 11.46 -9.87
CA ASP A 97 7.60 11.56 -10.95
C ASP A 97 7.95 10.20 -11.59
N LYS A 98 7.71 9.10 -10.87
CA LYS A 98 7.96 7.73 -11.34
C LYS A 98 7.15 6.69 -10.57
N VAL A 99 7.01 5.51 -11.17
CA VAL A 99 6.40 4.32 -10.57
C VAL A 99 7.47 3.23 -10.41
N GLN A 100 7.57 2.67 -9.20
CA GLN A 100 8.48 1.56 -8.87
C GLN A 100 7.68 0.35 -8.42
N SER A 101 7.72 -0.74 -9.19
CA SER A 101 7.02 -1.98 -8.84
C SER A 101 7.91 -2.94 -8.05
N TRP A 102 7.34 -3.51 -6.99
CA TRP A 102 7.95 -4.55 -6.15
C TRP A 102 7.17 -5.86 -6.34
N LEU A 103 7.72 -6.77 -7.14
CA LEU A 103 7.08 -8.02 -7.60
C LEU A 103 7.44 -9.24 -6.74
#